data_AF-S7SRS3-F1
#
_entry.id   AF-S7SRS3-F1
#
_cell.length_a   1.000
_cell.length_b   1.000
_cell.length_c   1.000
_cell.angle_alpha   90.00
_cell.angle_beta   90.00
_cell.angle_gamma   90.00
#
_symmetry.space_group_name_H-M   'P 1'
#
loop_
_entity.id
_entity.type
_entity.pdbx_description
1 polymer ?
#
loop_
_entity_poly.entity_id
_entity_poly.type
_entity_poly.pdbx_seq_one_letter_code
_entity_poly.pdbx_strand_id
1 'polypeptide(L)'
;MRNERAAKLVVIGGGTGLPVLLRGLKQHELDLTAIVTVADDGGSSGRLRDELHIPPPGDVRNVLAALSDVEPLIVELFQHRFQNGNGLSGHSLGNLILAALTSITGDFVKAIREMSKVLNVRGQVLPAANKSVVLHAEMEDGSIVSGESKIPSAGKKN
;
A
#
# COMPACT_ATOMS: atom_id res chain seq x y z
N MET A 1 1.26 23.95 -1.51
CA MET A 1 1.78 24.66 -0.32
C MET A 1 1.14 24.05 0.92
N ARG A 2 1.90 23.73 1.96
CA ARG A 2 1.32 23.27 3.24
C ARG A 2 0.51 24.41 3.83
N ASN A 3 -0.71 24.13 4.28
CA ASN A 3 -1.51 25.11 4.99
C ASN A 3 -0.99 25.17 6.43
N GLU A 4 -0.22 26.21 6.77
CA GLU A 4 0.42 26.34 8.10
C GLU A 4 -0.58 26.44 9.26
N ARG A 5 -1.86 26.67 8.97
CA ARG A 5 -2.95 26.69 9.95
C ARG A 5 -3.70 25.35 10.08
N ALA A 6 -3.48 24.41 9.16
CA ALA A 6 -4.18 23.12 9.20
C ALA A 6 -3.59 22.22 10.28
N ALA A 7 -4.46 21.49 10.99
CA ALA A 7 -4.03 20.48 11.95
C ALA A 7 -3.24 19.37 11.23
N LYS A 8 -2.09 19.00 11.80
CA LYS A 8 -1.25 17.92 11.28
C LYS A 8 -1.73 16.60 11.84
N LEU A 9 -2.08 15.66 10.96
CA LEU A 9 -2.58 14.34 11.35
C LEU A 9 -1.77 13.25 10.64
N VAL A 10 -1.18 12.36 11.44
CA VAL A 10 -0.49 11.17 10.95
C VAL A 10 -1.35 9.96 11.25
N VAL A 11 -1.64 9.16 10.22
CA VAL A 11 -2.36 7.90 10.35
C VAL A 11 -1.42 6.76 9.97
N ILE A 12 -1.31 5.76 10.82
CA ILE A 12 -0.41 4.61 10.62
C ILE A 12 -1.27 3.35 10.52
N GLY A 13 -1.02 2.51 9.51
CA GLY A 13 -1.75 1.25 9.38
C GLY A 13 -1.52 0.54 8.05
N GLY A 14 -2.52 -0.24 7.65
CA GLY A 14 -2.54 -1.03 6.42
C GLY A 14 -3.93 -1.57 6.12
N GLY A 15 -4.00 -2.56 5.25
CA GLY A 15 -5.23 -3.27 4.90
C GLY A 15 -6.33 -2.38 4.34
N THR A 16 -7.58 -2.79 4.59
CA THR A 16 -8.78 -2.14 4.02
C THR A 16 -9.34 -1.01 4.87
N GLY A 17 -9.08 -1.00 6.19
CA GLY A 17 -9.60 0.01 7.11
C GLY A 17 -8.97 1.39 6.92
N LEU A 18 -7.65 1.44 6.70
CA LEU A 18 -6.91 2.69 6.51
C LEU A 18 -7.43 3.50 5.31
N PRO A 19 -7.62 2.92 4.10
CA PRO A 19 -8.25 3.60 2.97
C PRO A 19 -9.63 4.19 3.28
N VAL A 20 -10.48 3.49 4.05
CA VAL A 20 -11.83 3.96 4.40
C VAL A 20 -11.74 5.21 5.27
N LEU A 21 -10.92 5.17 6.32
CA LEU A 21 -10.70 6.31 7.20
C LEU A 21 -10.15 7.53 6.42
N LEU A 22 -9.15 7.31 5.57
CA LEU A 22 -8.52 8.38 4.79
C LEU A 22 -9.46 9.03 3.77
N ARG A 23 -10.39 8.27 3.16
CA ARG A 23 -11.43 8.85 2.27
C ARG A 23 -12.34 9.84 2.99
N GLY A 24 -12.63 9.60 4.28
CA GLY A 24 -13.38 10.55 5.11
C GLY A 24 -12.51 11.74 5.51
N LEU A 25 -11.31 11.48 6.03
CA LEU A 25 -10.40 12.51 6.51
C LEU A 25 -10.00 13.52 5.42
N LYS A 26 -9.87 13.09 4.14
CA LYS A 26 -9.49 13.98 3.03
C LYS A 26 -10.51 15.09 2.71
N GLN A 27 -11.73 15.00 3.27
CA GLN A 27 -12.77 16.02 3.13
C GLN A 27 -12.59 17.20 4.10
N HIS A 28 -11.66 17.08 5.05
CA HIS A 28 -11.37 18.13 6.03
C HIS A 28 -10.06 18.86 5.69
N GLU A 29 -9.93 20.10 6.15
CA GLU A 29 -8.71 20.90 6.00
C GLU A 29 -7.60 20.41 6.96
N LEU A 30 -6.91 19.34 6.56
CA LEU A 30 -5.87 18.67 7.35
C LEU A 30 -4.57 18.54 6.55
N ASP A 31 -3.42 18.68 7.23
CA ASP A 31 -2.12 18.23 6.69
C ASP A 31 -1.97 16.75 7.01
N LEU A 32 -2.49 15.90 6.11
CA LEU A 32 -2.56 14.45 6.26
C LEU A 32 -1.27 13.75 5.82
N THR A 33 -0.76 12.87 6.67
CA THR A 33 0.27 11.90 6.32
C THR A 33 -0.18 10.48 6.66
N ALA A 34 -0.14 9.58 5.69
CA ALA A 34 -0.40 8.16 5.87
C ALA A 34 0.92 7.38 5.84
N ILE A 35 1.22 6.63 6.91
CA ILE A 35 2.33 5.68 6.97
C ILE A 35 1.76 4.28 6.81
N VAL A 36 2.18 3.59 5.75
CA VAL A 36 1.55 2.35 5.29
C VAL A 36 2.50 1.18 5.48
N THR A 37 2.03 0.10 6.09
CA THR A 37 2.82 -1.15 6.21
C THR A 37 3.26 -1.69 4.85
N VAL A 38 4.43 -2.34 4.84
CA VAL A 38 5.02 -3.02 3.67
C VAL A 38 5.42 -4.46 4.01
N ALA A 39 4.69 -5.08 4.95
CA ALA A 39 4.94 -6.43 5.43
C ALA A 39 4.12 -7.52 4.71
N ASP A 40 3.08 -7.14 3.96
CA ASP A 40 2.19 -8.03 3.21
C ASP A 40 2.99 -9.00 2.31
N ASP A 41 2.61 -10.27 2.34
CA ASP A 41 3.17 -11.33 1.50
C ASP A 41 2.09 -12.13 0.75
N GLY A 42 0.84 -11.64 0.75
CA GLY A 42 -0.30 -12.29 0.12
C GLY A 42 -0.63 -11.82 -1.31
N GLY A 43 -1.30 -12.69 -2.06
CA GLY A 43 -1.97 -12.35 -3.33
C GLY A 43 -1.05 -11.72 -4.39
N SER A 44 -1.57 -10.70 -5.09
CA SER A 44 -0.80 -9.98 -6.12
C SER A 44 0.40 -9.22 -5.56
N SER A 45 0.33 -8.75 -4.31
CA SER A 45 1.42 -8.01 -3.68
C SER A 45 2.60 -8.94 -3.38
N GLY A 46 2.32 -10.10 -2.77
CA GLY A 46 3.30 -11.13 -2.47
C GLY A 46 4.02 -11.63 -3.73
N ARG A 47 3.29 -11.97 -4.79
CA ARG A 47 3.92 -12.41 -6.05
C ARG A 47 4.89 -11.38 -6.63
N LEU A 48 4.49 -10.10 -6.69
CA LEU A 48 5.36 -9.04 -7.20
C LEU A 48 6.56 -8.78 -6.28
N ARG A 49 6.37 -8.88 -4.97
CA ARG A 49 7.45 -8.78 -3.99
C ARG A 49 8.50 -9.87 -4.22
N ASP A 50 8.06 -11.12 -4.42
CA ASP A 50 8.95 -12.26 -4.58
C ASP A 50 9.65 -12.26 -5.95
N GLU A 51 8.92 -11.93 -7.03
CA GLU A 51 9.46 -11.93 -8.39
C GLU A 51 10.37 -10.73 -8.67
N LEU A 52 10.03 -9.55 -8.15
CA LEU A 52 10.70 -8.28 -8.49
C LEU A 52 11.54 -7.71 -7.35
N HIS A 53 11.57 -8.36 -6.18
CA HIS A 53 12.34 -7.93 -5.01
C HIS A 53 12.01 -6.50 -4.54
N ILE A 54 10.75 -6.09 -4.67
CA ILE A 54 10.23 -4.79 -4.23
C ILE A 54 9.37 -4.92 -2.97
N PRO A 55 9.17 -3.85 -2.18
CA PRO A 55 8.16 -3.84 -1.14
C PRO A 55 6.77 -4.12 -1.72
N PRO A 56 5.89 -4.82 -0.99
CA PRO A 56 4.53 -5.14 -1.45
C PRO A 56 3.73 -3.85 -1.73
N PRO A 57 3.21 -3.65 -2.95
CA PRO A 57 2.58 -2.39 -3.33
C PRO A 57 1.10 -2.26 -2.92
N GLY A 58 0.45 -3.35 -2.49
CA GLY A 58 -1.02 -3.41 -2.38
C GLY A 58 -1.67 -2.40 -1.44
N ASP A 59 -1.19 -2.32 -0.20
CA ASP A 59 -1.75 -1.38 0.79
C ASP A 59 -1.48 0.07 0.39
N VAL A 60 -0.27 0.35 -0.10
CA VAL A 60 0.09 1.67 -0.62
C VAL A 60 -0.79 2.06 -1.80
N ARG A 61 -1.06 1.14 -2.74
CA ARG A 61 -1.99 1.36 -3.86
C ARG A 61 -3.37 1.77 -3.35
N ASN A 62 -3.91 1.07 -2.36
CA ASN A 62 -5.23 1.38 -1.81
C ASN A 62 -5.27 2.76 -1.14
N VAL A 63 -4.20 3.14 -0.43
CA VAL A 63 -4.08 4.45 0.20
C VAL A 63 -3.95 5.57 -0.82
N LEU A 64 -3.15 5.38 -1.88
CA LEU A 64 -3.04 6.34 -2.99
C LEU A 64 -4.40 6.59 -3.65
N ALA A 65 -5.15 5.53 -3.94
CA ALA A 65 -6.50 5.65 -4.50
C ALA A 65 -7.51 6.26 -3.53
N ALA A 66 -7.36 6.05 -2.23
CA ALA A 66 -8.23 6.66 -1.22
C ALA A 66 -8.06 8.18 -1.19
N LEU A 67 -6.81 8.64 -1.26
CA LEU A 67 -6.45 10.06 -1.18
C LEU A 67 -6.39 10.76 -2.54
N SER A 68 -6.59 10.06 -3.66
CA SER A 68 -6.55 10.65 -5.00
C SER A 68 -7.68 11.65 -5.24
N ASP A 69 -7.40 12.62 -6.11
CA ASP A 69 -8.32 13.66 -6.55
C ASP A 69 -8.24 13.82 -8.08
N VAL A 70 -8.66 12.75 -8.77
CA VAL A 70 -8.67 12.59 -10.23
C VAL A 70 -10.01 12.02 -10.67
N GLU A 71 -10.25 11.99 -11.99
CA GLU A 71 -11.47 11.43 -12.55
C GLU A 71 -11.76 10.00 -12.08
N PRO A 72 -13.04 9.63 -11.84
CA PRO A 72 -13.41 8.31 -11.35
C PRO A 72 -12.85 7.15 -12.18
N LEU A 73 -12.82 7.29 -13.51
CA LEU A 73 -12.30 6.27 -14.42
C LEU A 73 -10.80 6.00 -14.20
N ILE A 74 -10.01 7.02 -13.85
CA ILE A 74 -8.57 6.85 -13.56
C ILE A 74 -8.38 6.04 -12.27
N VAL A 75 -9.20 6.29 -11.25
CA VAL A 75 -9.18 5.51 -10.01
C VAL A 75 -9.60 4.07 -10.28
N GLU A 76 -10.62 3.86 -11.11
CA GLU A 76 -11.08 2.53 -11.52
C GLU A 76 -10.01 1.76 -12.29
N LEU A 77 -9.34 2.40 -13.26
CA LEU A 77 -8.19 1.83 -13.96
C LEU A 77 -7.07 1.46 -12.99
N PHE A 78 -6.72 2.35 -12.07
CA PHE A 78 -5.68 2.09 -11.07
C PHE A 78 -6.04 0.93 -10.13
N GLN A 79 -7.32 0.77 -9.80
CA GLN A 79 -7.83 -0.32 -8.97
C GLN A 79 -8.18 -1.59 -9.75
N HIS A 80 -8.11 -1.56 -11.08
CA HIS A 80 -8.48 -2.68 -11.93
C HIS A 80 -7.68 -3.94 -11.57
N ARG A 81 -8.36 -5.08 -11.56
CA ARG A 81 -7.78 -6.40 -11.36
C ARG A 81 -8.10 -7.30 -12.54
N PHE A 82 -7.06 -7.82 -13.17
CA PHE A 82 -7.19 -8.73 -14.29
C PHE A 82 -7.81 -10.05 -13.84
N GLN A 83 -8.86 -10.49 -14.52
CA GLN A 83 -9.53 -11.77 -14.23
C GLN A 83 -8.92 -12.92 -15.02
N ASN A 84 -8.47 -12.64 -16.24
CA ASN A 84 -7.98 -13.64 -17.19
C ASN A 84 -6.57 -13.24 -17.69
N GLY A 85 -5.88 -14.20 -18.30
CA GLY A 85 -4.57 -14.02 -18.91
C GLY A 85 -3.46 -14.76 -18.16
N ASN A 86 -2.63 -15.48 -18.92
CA ASN A 86 -1.52 -16.27 -18.38
C ASN A 86 -0.51 -15.34 -17.71
N GLY A 87 -0.22 -15.56 -16.42
CA GLY A 87 0.68 -14.72 -15.62
C GLY A 87 0.11 -13.37 -15.19
N LEU A 88 -0.94 -12.86 -15.85
CA LEU A 88 -1.56 -11.57 -15.54
C LEU A 88 -2.77 -11.71 -14.60
N SER A 89 -3.46 -12.85 -14.65
CA SER A 89 -4.65 -13.09 -13.82
C SER A 89 -4.36 -12.88 -12.33
N GLY A 90 -5.26 -12.15 -11.67
CA GLY A 90 -5.17 -11.77 -10.27
C GLY A 90 -4.27 -10.57 -9.97
N HIS A 91 -3.45 -10.07 -10.91
CA HIS A 91 -2.69 -8.84 -10.71
C HIS A 91 -3.59 -7.60 -10.73
N SER A 92 -3.24 -6.62 -9.91
CA SER A 92 -3.83 -5.28 -9.97
C SER A 92 -2.99 -4.40 -10.89
N LEU A 93 -3.62 -3.65 -11.79
CA LEU A 93 -2.92 -2.71 -12.67
C LEU A 93 -2.13 -1.67 -11.86
N GLY A 94 -2.71 -1.09 -10.81
CA GLY A 94 -1.99 -0.16 -9.93
C GLY A 94 -0.77 -0.77 -9.25
N ASN A 95 -0.82 -2.08 -8.90
CA ASN A 95 0.37 -2.77 -8.38
C ASN A 95 1.47 -2.88 -9.44
N LEU A 96 1.11 -3.19 -10.68
CA LEU A 96 2.06 -3.28 -11.81
C LEU A 96 2.67 -1.92 -12.14
N ILE A 97 1.87 -0.84 -12.10
CA ILE A 97 2.36 0.53 -12.29
C ILE A 97 3.36 0.90 -11.19
N LEU A 98 3.04 0.63 -9.92
CA LEU A 98 3.96 0.90 -8.81
C LEU A 98 5.24 0.07 -8.92
N ALA A 99 5.14 -1.19 -9.32
CA ALA A 99 6.32 -2.04 -9.56
C ALA A 99 7.20 -1.48 -10.69
N ALA A 100 6.60 -1.10 -11.81
CA ALA A 100 7.31 -0.49 -12.93
C ALA A 100 7.98 0.84 -12.54
N LEU A 101 7.26 1.73 -11.84
CA LEU A 101 7.83 2.99 -11.33
C LEU A 101 8.99 2.75 -10.37
N THR A 102 8.89 1.73 -9.51
CA THR A 102 9.97 1.36 -8.59
C THR A 102 11.21 0.88 -9.35
N SER A 103 11.02 0.06 -10.38
CA SER A 103 12.10 -0.39 -11.27
C SER A 103 12.76 0.78 -12.01
N ILE A 104 11.97 1.71 -12.55
CA ILE A 104 12.46 2.91 -13.27
C ILE A 104 13.22 3.85 -12.34
N THR A 105 12.70 4.06 -11.12
CA THR A 105 13.26 5.05 -10.18
C THR A 105 14.38 4.49 -9.30
N GLY A 106 14.46 3.16 -9.17
CA GLY A 106 15.34 2.47 -8.23
C GLY A 106 14.95 2.63 -6.76
N ASP A 107 13.81 3.26 -6.45
CA ASP A 107 13.42 3.60 -5.08
C ASP A 107 11.88 3.60 -4.92
N PHE A 108 11.39 2.78 -3.99
CA PHE A 108 9.96 2.60 -3.75
C PHE A 108 9.29 3.88 -3.21
N VAL A 109 9.96 4.61 -2.31
CA VAL A 109 9.47 5.90 -1.81
C VAL A 109 9.36 6.92 -2.95
N LYS A 110 10.33 6.96 -3.86
CA LYS A 110 10.29 7.84 -5.03
C LYS A 110 9.15 7.47 -5.98
N ALA A 111 8.93 6.17 -6.23
CA ALA A 111 7.80 5.69 -7.02
C ALA A 111 6.44 6.14 -6.42
N ILE A 112 6.27 6.03 -5.10
CA ILE A 112 5.06 6.52 -4.40
C ILE A 112 4.89 8.02 -4.58
N ARG A 113 5.97 8.80 -4.46
CA ARG A 113 5.92 10.26 -4.65
C ARG A 113 5.53 10.65 -6.07
N GLU A 114 6.07 9.99 -7.09
CA GLU A 114 5.70 10.26 -8.48
C GLU A 114 4.25 9.85 -8.76
N MET A 115 3.82 8.68 -8.28
CA MET A 115 2.42 8.24 -8.42
C MET A 115 1.46 9.18 -7.68
N SER A 116 1.86 9.71 -6.52
CA SER A 116 1.08 10.68 -5.75
C SER A 116 0.81 11.95 -6.54
N LYS A 117 1.76 12.41 -7.36
CA LYS A 117 1.57 13.58 -8.25
C LYS A 117 0.58 13.25 -9.36
N VAL A 118 0.75 12.11 -10.02
CA VAL A 118 -0.11 11.69 -11.14
C VAL A 118 -1.57 11.49 -10.68
N LEU A 119 -1.78 10.95 -9.48
CA LEU A 119 -3.11 10.75 -8.89
C LEU A 119 -3.63 11.98 -8.12
N ASN A 120 -2.92 13.11 -8.16
CA ASN A 120 -3.27 14.34 -7.45
C ASN A 120 -3.67 14.07 -5.98
N VAL A 121 -2.81 13.34 -5.26
CA VAL A 121 -3.09 12.86 -3.90
C VAL A 121 -3.19 14.02 -2.90
N ARG A 122 -4.28 14.06 -2.13
CA ARG A 122 -4.49 15.01 -1.03
C ARG A 122 -3.84 14.52 0.26
N GLY A 123 -2.56 14.86 0.41
CA GLY A 123 -1.75 14.50 1.59
C GLY A 123 -0.44 13.83 1.18
N GLN A 124 0.23 13.21 2.16
CA GLN A 124 1.46 12.48 1.94
C GLN A 124 1.27 10.99 2.23
N VAL A 125 1.78 10.13 1.35
CA VAL A 125 1.81 8.68 1.54
C VAL A 125 3.25 8.24 1.67
N LEU A 126 3.56 7.51 2.74
CA LEU A 126 4.89 6.99 3.05
C LEU A 126 4.81 5.50 3.35
N PRO A 127 5.74 4.67 2.85
CA PRO A 127 5.85 3.31 3.31
C PRO A 127 6.53 3.28 4.69
N ALA A 128 6.18 2.31 5.52
CA ALA A 128 6.78 2.11 6.84
C ALA A 128 8.28 1.78 6.77
N ALA A 129 8.73 1.20 5.65
CA ALA A 129 10.13 0.95 5.35
C ALA A 129 10.38 1.10 3.83
N ASN A 130 11.60 1.48 3.44
CA ASN A 130 12.02 1.54 2.03
C ASN A 130 12.51 0.18 1.49
N LYS A 131 12.28 -0.90 2.23
CA LYS A 131 12.69 -2.27 1.90
C LYS A 131 11.57 -3.23 2.30
N SER A 132 11.52 -4.40 1.66
CA SER A 132 10.62 -5.46 2.06
C SER A 132 10.94 -5.93 3.48
N VAL A 133 9.88 -6.09 4.29
CA VAL A 133 9.99 -6.58 5.67
C VAL A 133 9.18 -7.87 5.82
N VAL A 134 9.59 -8.74 6.73
CA VAL A 134 8.86 -9.98 7.04
C VAL A 134 8.25 -9.81 8.42
N LEU A 135 6.95 -10.04 8.53
CA LEU A 135 6.26 -10.05 9.82
C LEU A 135 6.48 -11.41 10.50
N HIS A 136 6.82 -11.39 11.78
CA HIS A 136 6.93 -12.58 12.61
C HIS A 136 6.01 -12.44 13.81
N ALA A 137 5.37 -13.54 14.21
CA ALA A 137 4.63 -13.64 15.46
C ALA A 137 5.21 -14.76 16.32
N GLU A 138 5.45 -14.47 17.59
CA GLU A 138 5.71 -15.47 18.63
C GLU A 138 4.36 -15.92 19.19
N MET A 139 4.14 -17.23 19.23
CA MET A 139 2.91 -17.84 19.72
C MET A 139 3.02 -18.12 21.22
N GLU A 140 1.90 -18.35 21.91
CA GLU A 140 1.88 -18.67 23.36
C GLU A 140 2.73 -19.91 23.70
N ASP A 141 2.92 -20.84 22.76
CA ASP A 141 3.76 -22.04 22.93
C ASP A 141 5.26 -21.78 22.68
N GLY A 142 5.65 -20.53 22.45
CA GLY A 142 7.02 -20.09 22.15
C GLY A 142 7.47 -20.35 20.70
N SER A 143 6.62 -20.92 19.84
CA SER A 143 6.96 -21.10 18.43
C SER A 143 6.85 -19.78 17.66
N ILE A 144 7.65 -19.63 16.60
CA ILE A 144 7.64 -18.43 15.75
C ILE A 144 7.01 -18.76 14.40
N VAL A 145 5.99 -17.98 14.01
CA VAL A 145 5.38 -18.03 12.68
C VAL A 145 5.88 -16.84 11.87
N SER A 146 6.33 -17.10 10.63
CA SER A 146 6.93 -16.10 9.74
C SER A 146 6.07 -15.89 8.50
N GLY A 147 5.69 -14.65 8.23
CA GLY A 147 4.86 -14.24 7.09
C GLY A 147 3.48 -13.76 7.51
N GLU A 148 3.05 -12.62 6.98
CA GLU A 148 1.80 -11.96 7.37
C GLU A 148 0.58 -12.85 7.10
N SER A 149 0.51 -13.44 5.90
CA SER A 149 -0.59 -14.33 5.52
C SER A 149 -0.63 -15.67 6.28
N LYS A 150 0.50 -16.08 6.87
CA LYS A 150 0.63 -17.35 7.60
C LYS A 150 0.25 -17.24 9.07
N ILE A 151 0.48 -16.08 9.69
CA ILE A 151 0.23 -15.86 11.13
C ILE A 151 -1.23 -16.17 11.51
N PRO A 152 -2.26 -15.61 10.86
CA PRO A 152 -3.66 -15.91 11.21
C PRO A 152 -4.05 -17.36 10.92
N SER A 153 -3.38 -18.01 9.97
CA SER A 153 -3.67 -19.37 9.53
C SER A 153 -2.96 -20.45 10.35
N ALA A 154 -2.13 -20.05 11.32
CA ALA A 154 -1.32 -20.98 12.10
C ALA A 154 -2.13 -21.86 13.06
N GLY A 155 -3.39 -21.50 13.36
CA GLY A 155 -4.26 -22.23 14.29
C GLY A 155 -3.74 -22.24 15.74
N LYS A 156 -2.77 -21.37 16.05
CA LYS A 156 -2.16 -21.20 17.37
C LYS A 156 -2.56 -19.84 17.94
N LYS A 157 -2.54 -19.70 19.27
CA LYS A 157 -2.76 -18.41 19.94
C LYS A 157 -1.48 -17.59 19.96
N ASN A 158 -1.62 -16.29 19.71
CA ASN A 158 -0.58 -15.25 19.69
C ASN A 158 -0.93 -14.08 20.60
#